data_AF-A0A662GR33-F1
#
_entry.id   AF-A0A662GR33-F1
#
_cell.length_a   1.000
_cell.length_b   1.000
_cell.length_c   1.000
_cell.angle_alpha   90.00
_cell.angle_beta   90.00
_cell.angle_gamma   90.00
#
_symmetry.space_group_name_H-M   'P 1'
#
loop_
_entity.id
_entity.type
_entity.pdbx_description
1 polymer ?
#
loop_
_entity_poly.entity_id
_entity_poly.type
_entity_poly.pdbx_seq_one_letter_code
_entity_poly.pdbx_strand_id
1 'polypeptide(L)'
;MPRKVFLRGIDERLYAEVKARAAILGITVSEAVNRALELWLRTPASHAVEGRGRSRRLVEAAERLAKGREGGVLVVANDGELHAFFDDLEEAVRWLRELYLRGELRNSLIRPLGRRVIRYLEVGGGADELLGELRRG
;
A
#
# COMPACT_ATOMS: atom_id res chain seq x y z
N MET A 1 17.07 3.91 5.35
CA MET A 1 16.97 4.76 6.56
C MET A 1 15.52 4.83 7.01
N PRO A 2 15.23 4.74 8.31
CA PRO A 2 13.89 4.95 8.83
C PRO A 2 13.44 6.40 8.58
N ARG A 3 12.24 6.58 8.02
CA ARG A 3 11.64 7.91 7.85
C ARG A 3 11.02 8.36 9.18
N LYS A 4 11.24 9.62 9.56
CA LYS A 4 10.55 10.25 10.69
C LYS A 4 9.18 10.74 10.21
N VAL A 5 8.13 10.40 10.96
CA VAL A 5 6.76 10.84 10.69
C VAL A 5 6.18 11.51 11.92
N PHE A 6 5.33 12.51 11.72
CA PHE A 6 4.61 13.20 12.79
C PHE A 6 3.11 12.93 12.62
N LEU A 7 2.54 12.18 13.55
CA LEU A 7 1.12 11.85 13.57
C LEU A 7 0.36 12.89 14.39
N ARG A 8 -0.71 13.46 13.83
CA ARG A 8 -1.58 14.45 14.48
C ARG A 8 -2.96 13.87 14.72
N GLY A 9 -3.66 14.39 15.73
CA GLY A 9 -5.03 13.96 16.04
C GLY A 9 -5.14 12.57 16.65
N ILE A 10 -4.07 12.07 17.28
CA ILE A 10 -4.16 10.86 18.09
C ILE A 10 -4.85 11.22 19.41
N ASP A 11 -5.85 10.43 19.79
CA ASP A 11 -6.49 10.52 21.10
C ASP A 11 -5.46 10.30 22.23
N GLU A 12 -5.45 11.19 23.21
CA GLU A 12 -4.43 11.20 24.27
C GLU A 12 -4.48 9.95 25.14
N ARG A 13 -5.69 9.47 25.46
CA ARG A 13 -5.88 8.27 26.26
C ARG A 13 -5.42 7.03 25.49
N LEU A 14 -5.77 6.93 24.21
CA LEU A 14 -5.29 5.86 23.34
C LEU A 14 -3.76 5.83 23.26
N TYR A 15 -3.12 7.00 23.10
CA TYR A 15 -1.67 7.09 23.06
C TYR A 15 -1.02 6.60 24.37
N ALA A 16 -1.60 6.99 25.52
CA ALA A 16 -1.13 6.55 26.83
C ALA A 16 -1.24 5.03 27.01
N GLU A 17 -2.35 4.42 26.59
CA GLU A 17 -2.57 2.97 26.64
C GLU A 17 -1.58 2.21 25.74
N VAL A 18 -1.34 2.69 24.51
CA VAL A 18 -0.34 2.12 23.60
C VAL A 18 1.05 2.20 24.21
N LYS A 19 1.41 3.34 24.82
CA LYS A 19 2.72 3.53 25.45
C LYS A 19 2.93 2.58 26.63
N ALA A 20 1.92 2.43 27.49
CA ALA A 20 1.97 1.48 28.60
C ALA A 20 2.13 0.03 28.11
N ARG A 21 1.36 -0.36 27.09
CA ARG A 21 1.44 -1.70 26.50
C ARG A 21 2.80 -1.96 25.85
N ALA A 22 3.36 -0.98 25.15
CA ALA A 22 4.67 -1.08 24.53
C ALA A 22 5.77 -1.31 25.59
N ALA A 23 5.70 -0.57 26.72
CA ALA A 23 6.62 -0.74 27.84
C ALA A 23 6.55 -2.15 28.45
N ILE A 24 5.33 -2.69 28.67
CA ILE A 24 5.14 -4.07 29.17
C ILE A 24 5.75 -5.10 28.23
N LEU A 25 5.65 -4.88 26.91
CA LEU A 25 6.15 -5.79 25.88
C LEU A 25 7.65 -5.61 25.57
N GLY A 26 8.33 -4.64 26.20
CA GLY A 26 9.73 -4.35 25.95
C GLY A 26 10.01 -3.81 24.54
N ILE A 27 9.04 -3.13 23.93
CA ILE A 27 9.16 -2.53 22.60
C ILE A 27 8.93 -1.01 22.65
N THR A 28 9.36 -0.32 21.61
CA THR A 28 9.08 1.10 21.41
C THR A 28 7.66 1.32 20.88
N VAL A 29 7.13 2.52 21.10
CA VAL A 29 5.86 2.95 20.48
C VAL A 29 5.96 2.91 18.95
N SER A 30 7.12 3.25 18.39
CA SER A 30 7.36 3.16 16.93
C SER A 30 7.22 1.74 16.40
N GLU A 31 7.76 0.75 17.11
CA GLU A 31 7.60 -0.66 16.75
C GLU A 31 6.14 -1.11 16.87
N ALA A 32 5.44 -0.69 17.93
CA ALA A 32 4.02 -0.97 18.09
C ALA A 32 3.19 -0.39 16.93
N VAL A 33 3.46 0.85 16.53
CA VAL A 33 2.81 1.50 15.37
C VAL A 33 3.14 0.77 14.07
N ASN A 34 4.40 0.41 13.83
CA ASN A 34 4.78 -0.33 12.61
C ASN A 34 4.06 -1.68 12.52
N ARG A 35 4.03 -2.45 13.62
CA ARG A 35 3.30 -3.73 13.67
C ARG A 35 1.81 -3.54 13.44
N ALA A 36 1.21 -2.49 14.00
CA ALA A 36 -0.21 -2.19 13.78
C ALA A 36 -0.50 -1.82 12.32
N LEU A 37 0.38 -1.03 11.67
CA LEU A 37 0.26 -0.69 10.25
C LEU A 37 0.38 -1.94 9.35
N GLU A 38 1.33 -2.84 9.64
CA GLU A 38 1.46 -4.11 8.92
C GLU A 38 0.19 -4.96 9.03
N LEU A 39 -0.37 -5.08 10.24
CA LEU A 39 -1.63 -5.80 10.48
C LEU A 39 -2.81 -5.14 9.76
N TRP A 40 -2.88 -3.81 9.80
CA TRP A 40 -3.93 -3.05 9.12
C TRP A 40 -3.88 -3.26 7.60
N LEU A 41 -2.69 -3.25 6.99
CA LEU A 41 -2.51 -3.51 5.56
C LEU A 41 -2.84 -4.96 5.15
N ARG A 42 -2.64 -5.93 6.05
CA ARG A 42 -3.00 -7.34 5.81
C ARG A 42 -4.50 -7.60 5.97
N THR A 43 -5.23 -6.70 6.62
CA THR A 43 -6.66 -6.85 6.80
C THR A 43 -7.34 -6.63 5.44
N PRO A 44 -8.11 -7.62 4.92
CA PRO A 44 -8.77 -7.47 3.63
C PRO A 44 -9.65 -6.21 3.61
N ALA A 45 -9.49 -5.37 2.59
CA ALA A 45 -10.27 -4.12 2.43
C ALA A 45 -11.80 -4.35 2.48
N SER A 46 -12.25 -5.59 2.24
CA SER A 46 -13.64 -6.04 2.38
C SER A 46 -14.22 -5.95 3.79
N HIS A 47 -13.39 -5.79 4.84
CA HIS A 47 -13.87 -5.50 6.20
C HIS A 47 -13.91 -4.00 6.53
N ALA A 48 -13.34 -3.14 5.67
CA ALA A 48 -13.40 -1.68 5.80
C ALA A 48 -14.50 -1.05 4.93
N VAL A 49 -14.98 -1.75 3.89
CA VAL A 49 -16.07 -1.30 3.01
C VAL A 49 -16.96 -2.48 2.67
N GLU A 50 -18.20 -2.47 3.14
CA GLU A 50 -19.25 -3.38 2.69
C GLU A 50 -19.43 -3.26 1.16
N GLY A 51 -19.02 -4.30 0.42
CA GLY A 51 -19.29 -4.36 -1.02
C GLY A 51 -18.37 -5.28 -1.81
N ARG A 52 -18.54 -6.61 -1.68
CA ARG A 52 -17.85 -7.59 -2.54
C ARG A 52 -18.04 -7.34 -4.05
N GLY A 53 -19.09 -6.64 -4.46
CA GLY A 53 -19.33 -6.25 -5.86
C GLY A 53 -18.57 -5.00 -6.34
N ARG A 54 -18.25 -4.05 -5.47
CA ARG A 54 -17.55 -2.79 -5.83
C ARG A 54 -16.07 -3.02 -6.13
N SER A 55 -15.43 -3.92 -5.39
CA SER A 55 -14.02 -4.28 -5.61
C SER A 55 -13.78 -4.88 -7.00
N ARG A 56 -14.71 -5.70 -7.51
CA ARG A 56 -14.59 -6.34 -8.84
C ARG A 56 -14.61 -5.33 -9.98
N ARG A 57 -15.49 -4.32 -9.93
CA ARG A 57 -15.59 -3.27 -10.95
C ARG A 57 -14.31 -2.42 -11.03
N LEU A 58 -13.71 -2.09 -9.89
CA LEU A 58 -12.43 -1.38 -9.84
C LEU A 58 -11.30 -2.20 -10.49
N VAL A 59 -11.23 -3.49 -10.22
CA VAL A 59 -10.21 -4.38 -10.82
C VAL A 59 -10.41 -4.48 -12.33
N GLU A 60 -11.63 -4.73 -12.81
CA GLU A 60 -11.95 -4.81 -14.23
C GLU A 60 -11.66 -3.48 -14.96
N ALA A 61 -12.03 -2.34 -14.37
CA ALA A 61 -11.70 -1.02 -14.90
C ALA A 61 -10.19 -0.79 -14.96
N ALA A 62 -9.46 -1.15 -13.91
CA ALA A 62 -8.00 -1.01 -13.85
C ALA A 62 -7.29 -1.91 -14.87
N GLU A 63 -7.73 -3.15 -15.06
CA GLU A 63 -7.18 -4.04 -16.09
C GLU A 63 -7.40 -3.50 -17.51
N ARG A 64 -8.58 -2.96 -17.79
CA ARG A 64 -8.89 -2.33 -19.07
C ARG A 64 -8.02 -1.10 -19.32
N LEU A 65 -7.90 -0.22 -18.32
CA LEU A 65 -7.16 1.05 -18.43
C LEU A 65 -5.64 0.87 -18.41
N ALA A 66 -5.13 -0.21 -17.81
CA ALA A 66 -3.70 -0.50 -17.77
C ALA A 66 -3.14 -1.04 -19.10
N LYS A 67 -3.99 -1.46 -20.06
CA LYS A 67 -3.52 -2.01 -21.34
C LYS A 67 -2.73 -0.95 -22.13
N GLY A 68 -1.54 -1.33 -22.60
CA GLY A 68 -0.68 -0.49 -23.44
C GLY A 68 0.20 0.52 -22.69
N ARG A 69 0.31 0.42 -21.36
CA ARG A 69 1.19 1.28 -20.54
C ARG A 69 2.31 0.45 -19.89
N GLU A 70 3.54 0.93 -20.01
CA GLU A 70 4.74 0.21 -19.56
C GLU A 70 5.38 0.76 -18.28
N GLY A 71 4.77 1.77 -17.63
CA GLY A 71 5.31 2.41 -16.43
C GLY A 71 4.33 3.33 -15.71
N GLY A 72 4.69 3.77 -14.50
CA GLY A 72 3.95 4.72 -13.68
C GLY A 72 2.97 4.06 -12.69
N VAL A 73 1.97 4.82 -12.27
CA VAL A 73 0.92 4.39 -11.33
C VAL A 73 -0.44 4.76 -11.89
N LEU A 74 -1.32 3.78 -12.07
CA LEU A 74 -2.73 3.99 -12.39
C LEU A 74 -3.52 4.05 -11.08
N VAL A 75 -4.33 5.09 -10.93
CA VAL A 75 -5.36 5.13 -9.90
C VAL A 75 -6.72 5.08 -10.57
N VAL A 76 -7.59 4.21 -10.07
CA VAL A 76 -8.99 4.11 -10.46
C VAL A 76 -9.84 4.41 -9.24
N ALA A 77 -10.82 5.29 -9.35
CA ALA A 77 -11.72 5.67 -8.27
C ALA A 77 -13.18 5.58 -8.71
N ASN A 78 -14.08 5.46 -7.74
CA ASN A 78 -15.54 5.47 -7.93
C ASN A 78 -16.01 4.47 -9.00
N ASP A 79 -15.67 3.19 -8.80
CA ASP A 79 -16.00 2.08 -9.71
C ASP A 79 -15.48 2.28 -11.16
N GLY A 80 -14.51 3.17 -11.37
CA GLY A 80 -13.94 3.46 -12.69
C GLY A 80 -14.44 4.74 -13.35
N GLU A 81 -15.34 5.49 -12.69
CA GLU A 81 -15.79 6.81 -13.17
C GLU A 81 -14.64 7.81 -13.23
N LEU A 82 -13.71 7.73 -12.27
CA LEU A 82 -12.52 8.57 -12.21
C LEU A 82 -11.27 7.70 -12.39
N HIS A 83 -10.33 8.17 -13.19
CA HIS A 83 -9.03 7.53 -13.30
C HIS A 83 -7.94 8.53 -13.69
N ALA A 84 -6.72 8.27 -13.24
CA ALA A 84 -5.56 9.08 -13.55
C ALA A 84 -4.30 8.22 -13.57
N PHE A 85 -3.31 8.67 -14.33
CA PHE A 85 -1.97 8.10 -14.38
C PHE A 85 -1.02 9.09 -13.73
N PHE A 86 -0.09 8.56 -12.94
CA PHE A 86 0.94 9.32 -12.23
C PHE A 86 2.30 8.69 -12.46
N ASP A 87 3.36 9.46 -12.22
CA ASP A 87 4.73 8.95 -12.35
C ASP A 87 5.13 8.12 -11.12
N ASP A 88 4.58 8.46 -9.95
CA ASP A 88 4.86 7.78 -8.70
C ASP A 88 3.63 7.61 -7.78
N LEU A 89 3.83 6.87 -6.68
CA LEU A 89 2.79 6.59 -5.70
C LEU A 89 2.40 7.85 -4.90
N GLU A 90 3.33 8.79 -4.70
CA GLU A 90 3.10 9.98 -3.88
C GLU A 90 2.13 10.95 -4.55
N GLU A 91 2.23 11.12 -5.86
CA GLU A 91 1.26 11.82 -6.69
C GLU A 91 -0.11 11.15 -6.66
N ALA A 92 -0.15 9.83 -6.82
CA ALA A 92 -1.38 9.04 -6.74
C ALA A 92 -2.10 9.21 -5.39
N VAL A 93 -1.36 9.21 -4.28
CA VAL A 93 -1.91 9.44 -2.93
C VAL A 93 -2.40 10.87 -2.76
N ARG A 94 -1.67 11.88 -3.27
CA ARG A 94 -2.11 13.29 -3.23
C ARG A 94 -3.46 13.47 -3.92
N TRP A 95 -3.63 12.89 -5.10
CA TRP A 95 -4.89 12.97 -5.83
C TRP A 95 -6.06 12.32 -5.09
N LEU A 96 -5.88 11.11 -4.53
CA LEU A 96 -6.91 10.46 -3.70
C LEU A 96 -7.27 11.28 -2.46
N ARG A 97 -6.28 11.92 -1.84
CA ARG A 97 -6.51 12.79 -0.68
C ARG A 97 -7.37 14.00 -1.05
N GLU A 98 -7.16 14.61 -2.21
CA GLU A 98 -8.00 15.71 -2.68
C GLU A 98 -9.45 15.27 -2.91
N LEU A 99 -9.67 14.12 -3.55
CA LEU A 99 -11.01 13.54 -3.74
C LEU A 99 -11.69 13.25 -2.39
N TYR A 100 -10.94 12.71 -1.42
CA TYR A 100 -11.44 12.46 -0.07
C TYR A 100 -11.85 13.77 0.62
N LEU A 101 -11.01 14.80 0.57
CA LEU A 101 -11.27 16.09 1.21
C LEU A 101 -12.50 16.81 0.62
N ARG A 102 -12.82 16.56 -0.65
CA ARG A 102 -14.04 17.08 -1.32
C ARG A 102 -15.28 16.21 -1.07
N GLY A 103 -15.15 15.06 -0.41
CA GLY A 103 -16.24 14.11 -0.21
C GLY A 103 -16.64 13.34 -1.48
N GLU A 104 -15.78 13.34 -2.50
CA GLU A 104 -16.04 12.73 -3.80
C GLU A 104 -15.55 11.28 -3.88
N LEU A 105 -14.74 10.82 -2.91
CA LEU A 105 -14.13 9.50 -2.92
C LEU A 105 -15.03 8.44 -2.25
N ARG A 106 -15.60 7.53 -3.05
CA ARG A 106 -16.38 6.37 -2.56
C ARG A 106 -15.54 5.10 -2.42
N ASN A 107 -14.69 4.84 -3.41
CA ASN A 107 -13.76 3.72 -3.43
C ASN A 107 -12.60 4.01 -4.39
N SER A 108 -11.48 3.29 -4.23
CA SER A 108 -10.33 3.44 -5.11
C SER A 108 -9.43 2.22 -5.14
N LEU A 109 -8.66 2.10 -6.21
CA LEU A 109 -7.61 1.11 -6.41
C LEU A 109 -6.39 1.80 -7.01
N ILE A 110 -5.23 1.62 -6.39
CA ILE A 110 -3.93 2.03 -6.94
C ILE A 110 -3.26 0.79 -7.54
N ARG A 111 -2.87 0.88 -8.81
CA ARG A 111 -2.16 -0.15 -9.56
C ARG A 111 -0.84 0.40 -10.10
N PRO A 112 0.31 -0.01 -9.55
CA PRO A 112 1.59 0.21 -10.19
C PRO A 112 1.61 -0.40 -11.60
N LEU A 113 2.16 0.33 -12.56
CA LEU A 113 2.29 -0.05 -13.95
C LEU A 113 3.77 -0.24 -14.32
N GLY A 114 4.04 -1.15 -15.24
CA GLY A 114 5.38 -1.49 -15.67
C GLY A 114 6.00 -2.71 -14.98
N ARG A 115 7.16 -3.13 -15.50
CA ARG A 115 7.86 -4.31 -15.00
C ARG A 115 8.40 -4.04 -13.59
N ARG A 116 8.21 -5.00 -12.68
CA ARG A 116 9.06 -5.16 -11.49
C ARG A 116 10.50 -4.88 -11.92
N VAL A 117 11.13 -3.84 -11.40
CA VAL A 117 12.57 -3.65 -11.55
C VAL A 117 13.23 -4.77 -10.74
N ILE A 118 13.39 -5.94 -11.35
CA ILE A 118 14.35 -6.94 -10.90
C ILE A 118 15.69 -6.27 -11.15
N ARG A 119 16.32 -5.77 -10.07
CA ARG A 119 17.71 -5.35 -10.12
C ARG A 119 18.52 -6.62 -10.32
N TYR A 120 18.93 -6.88 -11.55
CA TYR A 120 19.93 -7.91 -11.82
C TYR A 120 21.21 -7.50 -11.08
N LEU A 121 21.67 -8.36 -10.19
CA LEU A 121 23.06 -8.37 -9.76
C LEU A 121 23.76 -9.34 -10.71
N GLU A 122 24.59 -8.81 -11.60
CA GLU A 122 25.49 -9.63 -12.40
C GLU A 122 26.56 -10.19 -11.46
N VAL A 123 26.55 -11.51 -11.28
CA VAL A 123 27.68 -12.22 -10.67
C VAL A 123 28.27 -13.05 -11.81
N GLY A 124 29.39 -12.55 -12.34
CA GLY A 124 30.10 -13.22 -13.42
C GLY A 124 30.50 -14.65 -13.01
N GLY A 125 30.10 -15.61 -13.85
CA GLY A 125 30.84 -16.85 -14.12
C GLY A 125 30.93 -17.88 -13.00
N GLY A 126 29.96 -18.81 -12.94
CA GLY A 126 30.12 -20.08 -12.24
C GLY A 126 28.80 -20.63 -11.70
N ALA A 127 28.11 -21.44 -12.51
CA ALA A 127 26.83 -22.05 -12.16
C ALA A 127 27.00 -23.10 -11.04
N ASP A 128 26.42 -22.89 -9.85
CA ASP A 128 25.81 -23.96 -9.04
C ASP A 128 24.99 -23.52 -7.80
N GLU A 129 24.88 -22.23 -7.46
CA GLU A 129 24.19 -21.80 -6.21
C GLU A 129 22.70 -21.40 -6.37
N LEU A 130 22.02 -21.80 -7.44
CA LEU A 130 20.65 -21.34 -7.74
C LEU A 130 19.51 -22.23 -7.21
N LEU A 131 19.77 -23.36 -6.55
CA LEU A 131 18.73 -24.32 -6.16
C LEU A 131 18.53 -24.56 -4.64
N GLY A 132 19.39 -23.98 -3.79
CA GLY A 132 19.38 -24.29 -2.35
C GLY A 132 18.32 -23.55 -1.51
N GLU A 133 18.13 -22.24 -1.72
CA GLU A 133 17.50 -21.40 -0.69
C GLU A 133 16.02 -21.01 -0.94
N LEU A 134 15.45 -21.32 -2.11
CA LEU A 134 14.01 -21.09 -2.39
C LEU A 134 13.06 -22.06 -1.67
N ARG A 135 13.55 -22.92 -0.76
CA ARG A 135 12.73 -23.93 -0.07
C ARG A 135 12.29 -23.61 1.36
N ARG A 136 12.75 -22.54 2.01
CA ARG A 136 12.18 -22.08 3.28
C ARG A 136 12.33 -20.57 3.44
N GLY A 137 11.22 -19.85 3.34
CA GLY A 137 11.13 -18.42 3.62
C GLY A 137 9.78 -17.88 3.22
#